data_AF-A0A7Y4IQK3-F1
#
_entry.id   AF-A0A7Y4IQK3-F1
#
_cell.length_a   1.000
_cell.length_b   1.000
_cell.length_c   1.000
_cell.angle_alpha   90.00
_cell.angle_beta   90.00
_cell.angle_gamma   90.00
#
_symmetry.space_group_name_H-M   'P 1'
#
loop_
_entity.id
_entity.type
_entity.pdbx_description
1 polymer ?
#
loop_
_entity_poly.entity_id
_entity_poly.type
_entity_poly.pdbx_seq_one_letter_code
_entity_poly.pdbx_strand_id
1 'polypeptide(L)'
;MSTTSTDDIRTLTELEGRVMRAIQTKDLEAIKSLTTEDFIYRGADGAEMNRDAFIVGIAEIPGDITSVEAEKMKSHVFGDTGVLAGIQRSQLRMTDGSEVTDAVYFTDVWQRRDGTWRMVFAHSSPAAPTETQQAPEGAPQQQ
;
A
#
# COMPACT_ATOMS: atom_id res chain seq x y z
N MET A 1 -19.08 -7.32 24.53
CA MET A 1 -18.48 -7.89 23.31
C MET A 1 -17.75 -6.79 22.52
N SER A 2 -16.86 -6.01 23.15
CA SER A 2 -16.28 -4.79 22.53
C SER A 2 -14.76 -4.73 22.55
N THR A 3 -14.09 -5.78 23.04
CA THR A 3 -12.62 -5.85 23.13
C THR A 3 -11.99 -6.47 21.89
N THR A 4 -12.63 -7.52 21.33
CA THR A 4 -12.13 -8.24 20.15
C THR A 4 -11.92 -7.34 18.94
N SER A 5 -12.86 -6.43 18.62
CA SER A 5 -12.73 -5.54 17.45
C SER A 5 -11.59 -4.53 17.59
N THR A 6 -11.35 -3.98 18.78
CA THR A 6 -10.24 -3.03 19.00
C THR A 6 -8.89 -3.72 18.89
N ASP A 7 -8.78 -4.93 19.45
CA ASP A 7 -7.57 -5.74 19.33
C ASP A 7 -7.31 -6.16 17.87
N ASP A 8 -8.36 -6.56 17.15
CA ASP A 8 -8.26 -6.90 15.73
C ASP A 8 -7.84 -5.70 14.87
N ILE A 9 -8.40 -4.51 15.13
CA ILE A 9 -8.01 -3.27 14.45
C ILE A 9 -6.52 -2.99 14.67
N ARG A 10 -6.04 -3.14 15.91
CA ARG A 10 -4.62 -2.97 16.23
C ARG A 10 -3.76 -4.00 15.49
N THR A 11 -4.12 -5.28 15.55
CA THR A 11 -3.39 -6.35 14.85
C THR A 11 -3.34 -6.11 13.35
N LEU A 12 -4.46 -5.73 12.72
CA LEU A 12 -4.50 -5.44 11.29
C LEU A 12 -3.66 -4.21 10.94
N THR A 13 -3.68 -3.16 11.76
CA THR A 13 -2.83 -1.97 11.59
C THR A 13 -1.34 -2.33 11.65
N GLU A 14 -0.95 -3.22 12.57
CA GLU A 14 0.42 -3.72 12.66
C GLU A 14 0.81 -4.57 11.43
N LEU A 15 -0.11 -5.41 10.94
CA LEU A 15 0.09 -6.21 9.73
C LEU A 15 0.24 -5.34 8.48
N GLU A 16 -0.55 -4.29 8.35
CA GLU A 16 -0.45 -3.31 7.27
C GLU A 16 0.92 -2.62 7.28
N GLY A 17 1.38 -2.18 8.45
CA GLY A 17 2.74 -1.62 8.60
C GLY A 17 3.83 -2.63 8.22
N ARG A 18 3.61 -3.93 8.43
CA ARG A 18 4.53 -4.98 7.96
C ARG A 18 4.51 -5.14 6.44
N VAL A 19 3.36 -4.99 5.78
CA VAL A 19 3.27 -4.97 4.31
C VAL A 19 4.06 -3.81 3.76
N MET A 20 3.86 -2.59 4.27
CA MET A 20 4.59 -1.39 3.83
C MET A 20 6.11 -1.57 3.96
N ARG A 21 6.56 -2.09 5.12
CA ARG A 21 7.97 -2.41 5.33
C ARG A 21 8.48 -3.46 4.35
N ALA A 22 7.72 -4.54 4.14
CA ALA A 22 8.12 -5.62 3.25
C ALA A 22 8.23 -5.15 1.80
N ILE A 23 7.36 -4.24 1.34
CA ILE A 23 7.49 -3.58 0.03
C ILE A 23 8.77 -2.74 0.02
N GLN A 24 8.97 -1.87 1.01
CA GLN A 24 10.14 -0.99 1.11
C GLN A 24 11.46 -1.77 1.03
N THR A 25 11.56 -2.89 1.75
CA THR A 25 12.77 -3.71 1.81
C THR A 25 12.82 -4.82 0.76
N LYS A 26 11.82 -4.89 -0.14
CA LYS A 26 11.63 -5.98 -1.10
C LYS A 26 11.71 -7.37 -0.44
N ASP A 27 11.13 -7.52 0.75
CA ASP A 27 11.03 -8.79 1.48
C ASP A 27 9.87 -9.63 0.91
N LEU A 28 10.17 -10.36 -0.16
CA LEU A 28 9.19 -11.13 -0.92
C LEU A 28 8.59 -12.29 -0.11
N GLU A 29 9.35 -12.89 0.79
CA GLU A 29 8.87 -13.96 1.67
C GLU A 29 7.90 -13.42 2.72
N ALA A 30 8.15 -12.22 3.26
CA ALA A 30 7.19 -11.55 4.11
C ALA A 30 5.88 -11.26 3.37
N ILE A 31 5.92 -10.71 2.15
CA ILE A 31 4.73 -10.47 1.32
C ILE A 31 3.96 -11.77 1.06
N LYS A 32 4.67 -12.84 0.70
CA LYS A 32 4.07 -14.16 0.49
C LYS A 32 3.41 -14.72 1.74
N SER A 33 3.97 -14.47 2.93
CA SER A 33 3.41 -14.92 4.21
C SER A 33 2.18 -14.12 4.64
N LEU A 34 2.09 -12.85 4.23
CA LEU A 34 1.02 -11.92 4.57
C LEU A 34 -0.18 -12.05 3.63
N THR A 35 0.01 -12.58 2.43
CA THR A 35 -1.02 -12.73 1.39
C THR A 35 -1.51 -14.18 1.28
N THR A 36 -2.78 -14.36 0.88
CA THR A 36 -3.33 -15.70 0.59
C THR A 36 -2.98 -16.18 -0.82
N GLU A 37 -3.11 -17.47 -1.10
CA GLU A 37 -2.81 -18.03 -2.44
C GLU A 37 -3.75 -17.49 -3.53
N ASP A 38 -4.99 -17.18 -3.16
CA ASP A 38 -6.03 -16.57 -3.99
C ASP A 38 -6.00 -15.02 -3.97
N PHE A 39 -4.92 -14.42 -3.47
CA PHE A 39 -4.78 -12.97 -3.42
C PHE A 39 -4.79 -12.33 -4.82
N ILE A 40 -5.49 -11.20 -4.91
CA ILE A 40 -5.55 -10.34 -6.11
C ILE A 40 -5.16 -8.92 -5.74
N TYR A 41 -4.29 -8.33 -6.54
CA TYR A 41 -3.97 -6.91 -6.53
C TYR A 41 -4.56 -6.21 -7.76
N ARG A 42 -5.17 -5.04 -7.57
CA ARG A 42 -5.56 -4.13 -8.66
C ARG A 42 -4.83 -2.81 -8.54
N GLY A 43 -3.95 -2.51 -9.49
CA GLY A 43 -3.13 -1.31 -9.52
C GLY A 43 -3.87 -0.05 -9.92
N ALA A 44 -3.26 1.10 -9.61
CA ALA A 44 -3.78 2.41 -10.00
C ALA A 44 -3.77 2.66 -11.52
N ASP A 45 -2.97 1.88 -12.25
CA ASP A 45 -2.92 1.80 -13.71
C ASP A 45 -4.06 0.95 -14.32
N GLY A 46 -4.88 0.31 -13.48
CA GLY A 46 -5.96 -0.59 -13.87
C GLY A 46 -5.52 -2.03 -14.14
N ALA A 47 -4.24 -2.36 -13.94
CA ALA A 47 -3.77 -3.73 -14.08
C ALA A 47 -4.26 -4.61 -12.92
N GLU A 48 -4.56 -5.87 -13.22
CA GLU A 48 -4.85 -6.90 -12.21
C GLU A 48 -3.70 -7.90 -12.16
N MET A 49 -3.23 -8.21 -10.95
CA MET A 49 -2.14 -9.16 -10.69
C MET A 49 -2.62 -10.21 -9.69
N ASN A 50 -2.27 -11.47 -9.93
CA ASN A 50 -2.32 -12.49 -8.88
C ASN A 50 -1.13 -12.34 -7.92
N ARG A 51 -1.11 -13.13 -6.83
CA ARG A 51 -0.04 -13.07 -5.83
C ARG A 51 1.37 -13.14 -6.42
N ASP A 52 1.63 -14.11 -7.29
CA ASP A 52 2.99 -14.33 -7.80
C ASP A 52 3.43 -13.18 -8.70
N ALA A 53 2.53 -12.67 -9.56
CA ALA A 53 2.79 -11.50 -10.39
C ALA A 53 3.01 -10.23 -9.55
N PHE A 54 2.24 -10.05 -8.47
CA PHE A 54 2.44 -8.94 -7.53
C PHE A 54 3.80 -8.99 -6.84
N ILE A 55 4.23 -10.17 -6.38
CA ILE A 55 5.55 -10.38 -5.77
C ILE A 55 6.68 -10.08 -6.78
N VAL A 56 6.54 -10.56 -8.02
CA VAL A 56 7.49 -10.24 -9.10
C VAL A 56 7.52 -8.74 -9.37
N GLY A 57 6.36 -8.09 -9.43
CA GLY A 57 6.25 -6.65 -9.61
C GLY A 57 7.02 -5.87 -8.54
N ILE A 58 6.93 -6.25 -7.27
CA ILE A 58 7.71 -5.64 -6.17
C ILE A 58 9.22 -5.84 -6.38
N ALA A 59 9.64 -7.05 -6.76
CA ALA A 59 11.05 -7.35 -6.99
C ALA A 59 11.65 -6.51 -8.14
N GLU A 60 10.85 -6.26 -9.18
CA GLU A 60 11.22 -5.55 -10.39
C GLU A 60 11.14 -4.02 -10.28
N ILE A 61 10.62 -3.47 -9.17
CA ILE A 61 10.62 -2.01 -8.93
C ILE A 61 12.04 -1.48 -9.12
N PRO A 62 12.27 -0.51 -10.03
CA PRO A 62 13.61 0.00 -10.30
C PRO A 62 14.16 0.77 -9.10
N GLY A 63 15.45 0.59 -8.83
CA GLY A 63 16.16 1.31 -7.76
C GLY A 63 15.81 0.86 -6.34
N ASP A 64 16.02 1.78 -5.39
CA ASP A 64 15.83 1.58 -3.96
C ASP A 64 14.55 2.29 -3.50
N ILE A 65 13.69 1.56 -2.79
CA ILE A 65 12.49 2.15 -2.18
C ILE A 65 12.91 2.69 -0.81
N THR A 66 13.12 4.00 -0.73
CA THR A 66 13.70 4.64 0.46
C THR A 66 12.66 4.84 1.57
N SER A 67 11.38 4.99 1.22
CA SER A 67 10.27 5.05 2.18
C SER A 67 8.97 4.49 1.58
N VAL A 68 8.17 3.83 2.41
CA VAL A 68 6.77 3.47 2.15
C VAL A 68 5.97 3.69 3.43
N GLU A 69 5.01 4.60 3.40
CA GLU A 69 4.25 5.03 4.57
C GLU A 69 2.75 5.07 4.29
N ALA A 70 1.95 4.68 5.29
CA ALA A 70 0.50 4.79 5.25
C ALA A 70 0.02 6.03 6.02
N GLU A 71 -0.68 6.92 5.35
CA GLU A 71 -1.29 8.13 5.92
C GLU A 71 -2.81 8.02 5.96
N LYS A 72 -3.43 8.72 6.93
CA LYS A 72 -4.89 8.85 7.06
C LYS A 72 -5.63 7.50 7.07
N MET A 73 -4.98 6.47 7.61
CA MET A 73 -5.50 5.12 7.60
C MET A 73 -6.79 5.01 8.41
N LYS A 74 -7.78 4.33 7.83
CA LYS A 74 -9.04 3.96 8.43
C LYS A 74 -9.16 2.43 8.42
N SER A 75 -9.64 1.89 9.52
CA SER A 75 -9.73 0.44 9.71
C SER A 75 -11.13 0.06 10.17
N HIS A 76 -11.70 -0.96 9.53
CA HIS A 76 -13.01 -1.51 9.86
C HIS A 76 -12.91 -3.03 9.96
N VAL A 77 -13.57 -3.62 10.96
CA VAL A 77 -13.62 -5.07 11.16
C VAL A 77 -15.07 -5.53 11.17
N PHE A 78 -15.35 -6.55 10.36
CA PHE A 78 -16.64 -7.20 10.19
C PHE A 78 -16.46 -8.71 10.40
N GLY A 79 -16.57 -9.16 11.66
CA GLY A 79 -16.29 -10.55 12.02
C GLY A 79 -14.87 -10.94 11.65
N ASP A 80 -14.73 -11.87 10.70
CA ASP A 80 -13.44 -12.37 10.20
C ASP A 80 -12.93 -11.63 8.95
N THR A 81 -13.49 -10.47 8.64
CA THR A 81 -13.02 -9.60 7.53
C THR A 81 -12.57 -8.26 8.08
N GLY A 82 -11.39 -7.81 7.68
CA GLY A 82 -10.83 -6.50 7.96
C GLY A 82 -10.69 -5.71 6.68
N VAL A 83 -10.98 -4.41 6.73
CA VAL A 83 -10.76 -3.48 5.61
C VAL A 83 -9.96 -2.30 6.11
N LEU A 84 -8.81 -2.08 5.48
CA LEU A 84 -7.90 -0.99 5.78
C LEU A 84 -7.78 -0.13 4.53
N ALA A 85 -7.92 1.18 4.69
CA ALA A 85 -7.82 2.10 3.57
C ALA A 85 -7.14 3.39 4.00
N GLY A 86 -6.36 3.99 3.10
CA GLY A 86 -5.61 5.20 3.38
C GLY A 86 -4.92 5.73 2.15
N ILE A 87 -3.87 6.51 2.36
CA ILE A 87 -2.96 6.97 1.32
C ILE A 87 -1.61 6.30 1.57
N GLN A 88 -1.09 5.57 0.59
CA GLN A 88 0.28 5.08 0.63
C GLN A 88 1.14 6.13 -0.05
N ARG A 89 2.16 6.65 0.64
CA ARG A 89 3.22 7.47 0.06
C ARG A 89 4.49 6.67 -0.05
N SER A 90 5.18 6.81 -1.18
CA SER A 90 6.46 6.17 -1.38
C SER A 90 7.49 7.15 -1.91
N GLN A 91 8.74 6.92 -1.53
CA GLN A 91 9.90 7.60 -2.06
C GLN A 91 10.84 6.54 -2.63
N LEU A 92 11.34 6.79 -3.84
CA LEU A 92 12.22 5.89 -4.55
C LEU A 92 13.45 6.66 -5.02
N ARG A 93 14.61 6.03 -4.90
CA ARG A 93 15.84 6.45 -5.56
C ARG A 93 16.07 5.52 -6.75
N MET A 94 15.91 6.06 -7.95
CA MET A 94 16.06 5.33 -9.20
C MET A 94 17.53 5.00 -9.47
N THR A 95 17.77 4.03 -10.37
CA THR A 95 19.12 3.60 -10.74
C THR A 95 19.95 4.67 -11.44
N ASP A 96 19.30 5.67 -12.05
CA ASP A 96 19.96 6.84 -12.65
C ASP A 96 20.28 7.95 -11.61
N GLY A 97 19.93 7.71 -10.34
CA GLY A 97 20.13 8.64 -9.23
C GLY A 97 19.00 9.65 -9.03
N SER A 98 17.98 9.66 -9.89
CA SER A 98 16.80 10.51 -9.69
C SER A 98 15.97 10.05 -8.49
N GLU A 99 15.33 11.01 -7.80
CA GLU A 99 14.41 10.72 -6.70
C GLU A 99 12.97 10.94 -7.17
N VAL A 100 12.12 9.95 -6.92
CA VAL A 100 10.70 9.95 -7.28
C VAL A 100 9.87 9.84 -6.00
N THR A 101 8.81 10.63 -5.93
CA THR A 101 7.79 10.51 -4.87
C THR A 101 6.47 10.18 -5.52
N ASP A 102 5.78 9.18 -4.98
CA ASP A 102 4.47 8.74 -5.46
C ASP A 102 3.46 8.65 -4.31
N ALA A 103 2.18 8.76 -4.66
CA ALA A 103 1.08 8.58 -3.74
C ALA A 103 -0.12 7.90 -4.41
N VAL A 104 -0.67 6.90 -3.73
CA VAL A 104 -1.89 6.20 -4.15
C VAL A 104 -2.89 6.10 -3.00
N TYR A 105 -4.18 6.14 -3.31
CA TYR A 105 -5.16 5.62 -2.36
C TYR A 105 -5.07 4.10 -2.36
N PHE A 106 -5.06 3.47 -1.19
CA PHE A 106 -5.09 2.01 -1.07
C PHE A 106 -6.35 1.54 -0.34
N THR A 107 -6.78 0.33 -0.63
CA THR A 107 -7.81 -0.42 0.10
C THR A 107 -7.42 -1.89 0.12
N ASP A 108 -7.11 -2.37 1.31
CA ASP A 108 -6.62 -3.70 1.56
C ASP A 108 -7.62 -4.47 2.40
N VAL A 109 -8.00 -5.63 1.89
CA VAL A 109 -8.98 -6.53 2.50
C VAL A 109 -8.22 -7.71 3.08
N TRP A 110 -8.41 -7.88 4.38
CA TRP A 110 -7.84 -8.95 5.17
C TRP A 110 -8.94 -9.93 5.56
N GLN A 111 -8.61 -11.22 5.57
CA GLN A 111 -9.49 -12.27 6.06
C GLN A 111 -8.77 -13.10 7.12
N ARG A 112 -9.47 -13.40 8.21
CA ARG A 112 -8.97 -14.34 9.22
C ARG A 112 -9.26 -15.76 8.74
N ARG A 113 -8.20 -16.52 8.42
CA ARG A 113 -8.26 -17.94 8.04
C ARG A 113 -7.51 -18.75 9.08
N ASP A 114 -8.18 -19.74 9.68
CA ASP A 114 -7.62 -20.58 10.74
C ASP A 114 -6.98 -19.77 11.89
N GLY A 115 -7.67 -18.70 12.30
CA GLY A 115 -7.23 -17.80 13.38
C GLY A 115 -6.13 -16.82 12.98
N THR A 116 -5.65 -16.83 11.74
CA THR A 116 -4.58 -15.93 11.25
C THR A 116 -5.11 -14.97 10.21
N TRP A 117 -4.86 -13.67 10.37
CA TRP A 117 -5.17 -12.66 9.37
C TRP A 117 -4.20 -12.76 8.19
N ARG A 118 -4.74 -12.80 6.98
CA ARG A 118 -4.00 -12.69 5.72
C ARG A 118 -4.74 -11.80 4.75
N MET A 119 -3.99 -11.04 3.96
CA MET A 119 -4.53 -10.17 2.93
C MET A 119 -5.02 -11.03 1.76
N VAL A 120 -6.27 -10.80 1.36
CA VAL A 120 -6.95 -11.52 0.27
C VAL A 120 -7.15 -10.66 -0.95
N PHE A 121 -7.14 -9.33 -0.79
CA PHE A 121 -7.32 -8.40 -1.90
C PHE A 121 -6.67 -7.06 -1.55
N ALA A 122 -6.03 -6.44 -2.53
CA ALA A 122 -5.54 -5.08 -2.43
C ALA A 122 -5.92 -4.29 -3.68
N HIS A 123 -6.27 -3.03 -3.49
CA HIS A 123 -6.63 -2.12 -4.57
C HIS A 123 -5.97 -0.77 -4.38
N SER A 124 -5.34 -0.29 -5.44
CA SER A 124 -4.79 1.06 -5.52
C SER A 124 -5.53 1.87 -6.56
N SER A 125 -5.70 3.16 -6.29
CA SER A 125 -6.15 4.14 -7.27
C SER A 125 -5.30 5.41 -7.17
N PRO A 126 -5.22 6.23 -8.24
CA PRO A 126 -4.41 7.44 -8.22
C PRO A 126 -4.81 8.36 -7.05
N ALA A 127 -3.84 8.80 -6.24
CA ALA A 127 -4.12 9.85 -5.26
C ALA A 127 -4.28 11.18 -5.99
N ALA A 128 -5.08 12.09 -5.41
CA ALA A 128 -5.11 13.47 -5.91
C ALA A 128 -3.69 14.08 -5.87
N PRO A 129 -3.30 14.91 -6.85
CA PRO A 129 -2.03 15.63 -6.81
C PRO A 129 -1.90 16.36 -5.47
N THR A 130 -0.78 16.16 -4.79
CA THR A 130 -0.49 16.97 -3.59
C THR A 130 -0.15 18.39 -4.10
N GLU A 131 -0.79 19.45 -3.57
CA GLU A 131 -0.67 20.85 -4.04
C GLU A 131 0.77 21.33 -4.27
N THR A 132 1.78 20.70 -3.68
CA THR A 132 3.21 20.98 -3.92
C THR A 132 3.68 20.68 -5.35
N GLN A 133 2.88 19.99 -6.18
CA GLN A 133 3.17 19.76 -7.60
C GLN A 133 2.42 20.72 -8.54
N GLN A 134 1.77 21.76 -8.01
CA GLN A 134 1.45 22.95 -8.78
C GLN A 134 2.67 23.89 -8.70
N ALA A 135 3.48 23.91 -9.76
CA ALA A 135 4.34 25.05 -10.00
C ALA A 135 3.48 26.33 -9.96
N PRO A 136 3.99 27.48 -9.49
CA PRO A 136 3.19 28.69 -9.46
C PRO A 136 2.82 29.08 -10.90
N GLU A 137 1.59 28.77 -11.32
CA GLU A 137 0.98 29.42 -12.48
C GLU A 137 0.82 30.89 -12.13
N GLY A 138 1.60 31.73 -12.80
CA GLY A 138 1.45 33.18 -12.74
C GLY A 138 2.74 33.93 -12.46
N ALA A 139 3.74 33.79 -13.34
CA ALA A 139 4.60 34.95 -13.58
C ALA A 139 3.77 35.96 -14.39
N PRO A 140 3.49 37.18 -13.89
CA PRO A 140 2.97 38.22 -14.76
C PRO A 140 4.11 38.61 -15.73
N GLN A 141 3.95 38.26 -17.00
CA GLN A 141 4.56 39.04 -18.07
C GLN A 141 3.89 40.41 -18.12
N GLN A 142 4.71 41.43 -18.41
CA GLN A 142 4.41 42.86 -18.64
C GLN A 142 4.70 43.75 -17.41
N GLN A 143 5.50 44.82 -17.49
CA GLN A 143 6.11 45.58 -18.59
C GLN A 143 7.41 46.23 -18.10
#